data_AF-A0A8H7DR38-F1
#
_entry.id   AF-A0A8H7DR38-F1
#
_cell.length_a   1.000
_cell.length_b   1.000
_cell.length_c   1.000
_cell.angle_alpha   90.00
_cell.angle_beta   90.00
_cell.angle_gamma   90.00
#
_symmetry.space_group_name_H-M   'P 1'
#
loop_
_entity.id
_entity.type
_entity.pdbx_description
1 polymer ?
#
loop_
_entity_poly.entity_id
_entity_poly.type
_entity_poly.pdbx_seq_one_letter_code
_entity_poly.pdbx_strand_id
1 'polypeptide(L)'
;MAIYDTSPHPSQDAVSWSPGHSGIRGNERADTLAKAAAAQRPFIGSTIAWAKANAKAKALEQWVKQWKESAKTSPSALSLTHPPSYKLAKFHRTFTGNRRTYSHTIQASLGHAFVGEYFSCFVPRLPSSCPCDDTLLQTRAHVLTECPLHEHARHILREASSSLSLDFLLGTQKGLAAIAKFIQHSTAFRRHD
;
A
#
# COMPACT_ATOMS: atom_id res chain seq x y z
N MET A 1 1.54 7.51 -81.39
CA MET A 1 2.33 6.67 -80.47
C MET A 1 1.92 7.07 -79.06
N ALA A 2 1.02 6.31 -78.43
CA ALA A 2 0.50 6.58 -77.09
C ALA A 2 1.07 5.53 -76.14
N ILE A 3 1.78 6.00 -75.12
CA ILE A 3 2.43 5.19 -74.10
C ILE A 3 1.35 4.86 -73.06
N TYR A 4 0.97 3.59 -72.94
CA TYR A 4 0.12 3.14 -71.84
C TYR A 4 0.96 3.10 -70.56
N ASP A 5 0.54 3.87 -69.57
CA ASP A 5 1.09 3.80 -68.21
C ASP A 5 0.62 2.48 -67.58
N THR A 6 1.56 1.54 -67.41
CA THR A 6 1.33 0.23 -66.76
C THR A 6 1.76 0.23 -65.30
N SER A 7 1.78 1.38 -64.63
CA SER A 7 2.13 1.44 -63.21
C SER A 7 1.03 0.78 -62.37
N PRO A 8 1.34 -0.19 -61.49
CA PRO A 8 0.35 -0.80 -60.60
C PRO A 8 -0.17 0.27 -59.63
N HIS A 9 -1.46 0.58 -59.70
CA HIS A 9 -2.11 1.42 -58.70
C HIS A 9 -1.99 0.75 -57.31
N PRO A 10 -1.67 1.51 -56.24
CA PRO A 10 -1.63 0.96 -54.89
C PRO A 10 -3.01 0.40 -54.53
N SER A 11 -3.06 -0.81 -53.97
CA SER A 11 -4.30 -1.40 -53.49
C SER A 11 -4.95 -0.44 -52.50
N GLN A 12 -6.19 -0.03 -52.79
CA GLN A 12 -6.99 0.72 -51.81
C GLN A 12 -7.44 -0.25 -50.73
N ASP A 13 -6.78 -0.20 -49.57
CA ASP A 13 -7.16 -1.01 -48.42
C ASP A 13 -8.33 -0.34 -47.69
N ALA A 14 -9.48 -1.01 -47.67
CA ALA A 14 -10.68 -0.59 -46.93
C ALA A 14 -10.95 -1.57 -45.78
N VAL A 15 -11.14 -1.03 -44.57
CA VAL A 15 -11.52 -1.80 -43.38
C VAL A 15 -12.98 -1.54 -43.07
N SER A 16 -13.77 -2.59 -42.97
CA SER A 16 -15.18 -2.53 -42.59
C SER A 16 -15.50 -3.57 -41.51
N TRP A 17 -16.52 -3.28 -40.70
CA TRP A 17 -17.01 -4.20 -39.69
C TRP A 17 -17.98 -5.21 -40.32
N SER A 18 -17.89 -6.48 -39.89
CA SER A 18 -18.81 -7.55 -40.26
C SER A 18 -19.41 -8.17 -39.01
N PRO A 19 -20.73 -8.41 -38.96
CA PRO A 19 -21.36 -9.06 -37.83
C PRO A 19 -20.92 -10.53 -37.71
N GLY A 20 -20.71 -10.96 -36.46
CA GLY A 20 -20.37 -12.35 -36.11
C GLY A 20 -21.58 -13.28 -36.21
N HIS A 21 -21.33 -14.58 -36.43
CA HIS A 21 -22.34 -15.64 -36.43
C HIS A 21 -23.57 -15.37 -37.31
N SER A 22 -23.34 -14.66 -38.41
CA SER A 22 -24.38 -14.20 -39.33
C SER A 22 -24.35 -14.96 -40.66
N GLY A 23 -23.58 -16.05 -40.74
CA GLY A 23 -23.49 -16.89 -41.94
C GLY A 23 -22.68 -16.25 -43.08
N ILE A 24 -22.00 -15.13 -42.82
CA ILE A 24 -21.12 -14.48 -43.80
C ILE A 24 -19.91 -15.37 -44.01
N ARG A 25 -19.89 -16.09 -45.14
CA ARG A 25 -18.91 -17.15 -45.45
C ARG A 25 -17.46 -16.77 -45.13
N GLY A 26 -17.04 -15.56 -45.48
CA GLY A 26 -15.68 -15.07 -45.20
C GLY A 26 -15.40 -14.92 -43.71
N ASN A 27 -16.33 -14.32 -42.96
CA ASN A 27 -16.22 -14.13 -41.51
C ASN A 27 -16.30 -15.47 -40.76
N GLU A 28 -17.23 -16.35 -41.12
CA GLU A 28 -17.36 -17.68 -40.51
C GLU A 28 -16.11 -18.55 -40.76
N ARG A 29 -15.53 -18.45 -41.96
CA ARG A 29 -14.27 -19.15 -42.27
C ARG A 29 -13.11 -18.60 -41.45
N ALA A 30 -13.01 -17.27 -41.33
CA ALA A 30 -11.99 -16.62 -40.51
C ALA A 30 -12.13 -17.03 -39.03
N ASP A 31 -13.35 -17.02 -38.49
CA ASP A 31 -13.66 -17.47 -37.12
C ASP A 31 -13.33 -18.96 -36.92
N THR A 32 -13.72 -19.82 -37.85
CA THR A 32 -13.40 -21.26 -37.80
C THR A 32 -11.90 -21.49 -37.77
N LEU A 33 -11.13 -20.80 -38.62
CA LEU A 33 -9.68 -20.90 -38.67
C LEU A 33 -9.02 -20.34 -37.40
N ALA A 34 -9.51 -19.21 -36.90
CA ALA A 34 -9.03 -18.61 -35.65
C ALA A 34 -9.28 -19.53 -34.45
N LYS A 35 -10.47 -20.14 -34.35
CA LYS A 35 -10.80 -21.14 -33.32
C LYS A 35 -9.92 -22.38 -33.42
N ALA A 36 -9.72 -22.90 -34.64
CA ALA A 36 -8.84 -24.05 -34.86
C ALA A 36 -7.40 -23.74 -34.43
N ALA A 37 -6.89 -22.54 -34.74
CA ALA A 37 -5.58 -22.09 -34.28
C ALA A 37 -5.51 -21.91 -32.76
N ALA A 38 -6.55 -21.34 -32.14
CA ALA A 38 -6.60 -21.15 -30.68
C ALA A 38 -6.66 -22.48 -29.89
N ALA A 39 -7.20 -23.54 -30.50
CA ALA A 39 -7.22 -24.89 -29.94
C ALA A 39 -5.86 -25.60 -30.02
N GLN A 40 -4.92 -25.11 -30.83
CA GLN A 40 -3.57 -25.63 -30.88
C GLN A 40 -2.79 -25.21 -29.64
N ARG A 41 -1.90 -26.09 -29.17
CA ARG A 41 -1.03 -25.77 -28.04
C ARG A 41 -0.09 -24.62 -28.47
N PRO A 42 -0.04 -23.50 -27.73
CA PRO A 42 0.81 -22.39 -28.10
C PRO A 42 2.28 -22.84 -28.13
N PHE A 43 2.98 -22.47 -29.19
CA PHE A 43 4.40 -22.78 -29.36
C PHE A 43 5.26 -22.20 -28.23
N ILE A 44 4.85 -21.05 -27.71
CA ILE A 44 5.47 -20.40 -26.54
C ILE A 44 4.63 -20.76 -25.32
N GLY A 45 5.20 -21.51 -24.37
CA GLY A 45 4.45 -22.02 -23.22
C GLY A 45 3.77 -20.93 -22.38
N SER A 46 4.46 -19.80 -22.13
CA SER A 46 3.84 -18.62 -21.54
C SER A 46 4.55 -17.33 -21.95
N THR A 47 3.82 -16.23 -21.99
CA THR A 47 4.42 -14.91 -22.19
C THR A 47 5.16 -14.47 -20.92
N ILE A 48 6.20 -13.64 -21.08
CA ILE A 48 6.91 -13.04 -19.95
C ILE A 48 5.94 -12.26 -19.03
N ALA A 49 4.94 -11.60 -19.62
CA ALA A 49 3.91 -10.88 -18.87
C ALA A 49 3.10 -11.82 -17.97
N TRP A 50 2.66 -12.97 -18.49
CA TRP A 50 1.96 -13.99 -17.71
C TRP A 50 2.86 -14.56 -16.61
N ALA A 51 4.11 -14.91 -16.93
CA ALA A 51 5.06 -15.45 -15.96
C ALA A 51 5.30 -14.47 -14.79
N LYS A 52 5.50 -13.17 -15.10
CA LYS A 52 5.66 -12.12 -14.08
C LYS A 52 4.39 -11.94 -13.24
N ALA A 53 3.21 -11.93 -13.86
CA ALA A 53 1.94 -11.79 -13.15
C ALA A 53 1.71 -12.98 -12.19
N ASN A 54 1.99 -14.20 -12.65
CA ASN A 54 1.86 -15.41 -11.84
C ASN A 54 2.88 -15.45 -10.69
N ALA A 55 4.14 -15.09 -10.95
CA ALA A 55 5.17 -14.99 -9.90
C ALA A 55 4.78 -13.97 -8.82
N LYS A 56 4.24 -12.82 -9.24
CA LYS A 56 3.71 -11.80 -8.32
C LYS A 56 2.51 -12.33 -7.52
N ALA A 57 1.55 -13.01 -8.15
CA ALA A 57 0.42 -13.58 -7.43
C ALA A 57 0.86 -14.59 -6.35
N LYS A 58 1.78 -15.50 -6.70
CA LYS A 58 2.32 -16.52 -5.78
C LYS A 58 3.10 -15.91 -4.62
N ALA A 59 3.92 -14.89 -4.88
CA ALA A 59 4.67 -14.21 -3.82
C ALA A 59 3.73 -13.53 -2.80
N LEU A 60 2.62 -12.93 -3.27
CA LEU A 60 1.64 -12.33 -2.37
C LEU A 60 0.90 -13.38 -1.54
N GLU A 61 0.49 -14.48 -2.18
CA GLU A 61 -0.17 -15.58 -1.48
C GLU A 61 0.71 -16.14 -0.36
N GLN A 62 1.99 -16.40 -0.64
CA GLN A 62 2.96 -16.84 0.35
C GLN A 62 3.14 -15.80 1.47
N TRP A 63 3.25 -14.53 1.13
CA TRP A 63 3.41 -13.47 2.13
C TRP A 63 2.17 -13.32 3.02
N VAL A 64 0.96 -13.37 2.45
CA VAL A 64 -0.29 -13.35 3.21
C VAL A 64 -0.39 -14.56 4.13
N LYS A 65 0.02 -15.76 3.66
CA LYS A 65 0.06 -16.97 4.49
C LYS A 65 0.99 -16.79 5.68
N GLN A 66 2.24 -16.37 5.46
CA GLN A 66 3.22 -16.12 6.52
C GLN A 66 2.72 -15.07 7.51
N TRP A 67 2.12 -13.98 7.03
CA TRP A 67 1.55 -12.94 7.89
C TRP A 67 0.42 -13.47 8.80
N LYS A 68 -0.46 -14.34 8.27
CA LYS A 68 -1.54 -14.96 9.06
C LYS A 68 -1.01 -15.90 10.14
N GLU A 69 0.05 -16.64 9.82
CA GLU A 69 0.68 -17.63 10.72
C GLU A 69 1.62 -16.96 11.75
N SER A 70 2.10 -15.74 11.49
CA SER A 70 3.00 -15.03 12.39
C SER A 70 2.32 -14.59 13.69
N ALA A 71 3.02 -14.74 14.81
CA ALA A 71 2.57 -14.27 16.11
C ALA A 71 2.55 -12.73 16.12
N LYS A 72 1.42 -12.14 16.51
CA LYS A 72 1.23 -10.68 16.54
C LYS A 72 1.58 -10.11 17.91
N THR A 73 2.85 -10.23 18.28
CA THR A 73 3.34 -9.82 19.60
C THR A 73 4.10 -8.50 19.58
N SER A 74 4.68 -8.11 18.43
CA SER A 74 5.42 -6.86 18.32
C SER A 74 4.50 -5.64 18.21
N PRO A 75 4.95 -4.46 18.67
CA PRO A 75 4.34 -3.16 18.39
C PRO A 75 3.84 -2.95 16.94
N SER A 76 4.65 -3.35 15.97
CA SER A 76 4.32 -3.25 14.54
C SER A 76 3.27 -4.28 14.13
N ALA A 77 3.33 -5.51 14.64
CA ALA A 77 2.36 -6.54 14.31
C ALA A 77 0.95 -6.23 14.86
N LEU A 78 0.87 -5.54 16.01
CA LEU A 78 -0.39 -5.06 16.57
C LEU A 78 -0.99 -3.90 15.75
N SER A 79 -0.13 -3.04 15.17
CA SER A 79 -0.57 -1.90 14.36
C SER A 79 -0.88 -2.30 12.91
N LEU A 80 -0.14 -3.25 12.34
CA LEU A 80 -0.32 -3.70 10.96
C LEU A 80 -1.36 -4.83 10.88
N THR A 81 -2.63 -4.49 11.16
CA THR A 81 -3.75 -5.44 11.25
C THR A 81 -4.28 -5.92 9.90
N HIS A 82 -3.88 -5.27 8.80
CA HIS A 82 -4.29 -5.63 7.45
C HIS A 82 -3.26 -6.55 6.78
N PRO A 83 -3.73 -7.52 5.95
CA PRO A 83 -2.83 -8.39 5.22
C PRO A 83 -1.97 -7.57 4.24
N PRO A 84 -0.77 -8.08 3.93
CA PRO A 84 0.14 -7.40 3.01
C PRO A 84 -0.47 -7.22 1.62
N SER A 85 -0.01 -6.20 0.90
CA SER A 85 -0.50 -5.84 -0.42
C SER A 85 0.60 -5.20 -1.27
N TYR A 86 0.50 -5.37 -2.59
CA TYR A 86 1.34 -4.62 -3.54
C TYR A 86 0.89 -3.18 -3.76
N LYS A 87 -0.30 -2.83 -3.26
CA LYS A 87 -0.80 -1.48 -3.32
C LYS A 87 -0.46 -0.81 -2.00
N LEU A 88 0.19 0.35 -2.12
CA LEU A 88 0.42 1.21 -0.98
C LEU A 88 -0.94 1.62 -0.37
N ALA A 89 -1.06 1.54 0.95
CA ALA A 89 -2.28 1.92 1.65
C ALA A 89 -2.64 3.38 1.38
N LYS A 90 -3.94 3.70 1.40
CA LYS A 90 -4.46 5.02 0.99
C LYS A 90 -3.79 6.17 1.76
N PHE A 91 -3.56 6.01 3.07
CA PHE A 91 -2.85 7.00 3.89
C PHE A 91 -1.52 7.40 3.24
N HIS A 92 -0.61 6.46 2.99
CA HIS A 92 0.72 6.79 2.45
C HIS A 92 0.65 7.31 1.02
N ARG A 93 -0.30 6.84 0.20
CA ARG A 93 -0.44 7.29 -1.19
C ARG A 93 -0.94 8.74 -1.28
N THR A 94 -1.77 9.17 -0.34
CA THR A 94 -2.44 10.49 -0.39
C THR A 94 -1.93 11.47 0.66
N PHE A 95 -0.88 11.13 1.41
CA PHE A 95 -0.34 12.01 2.43
C PHE A 95 0.38 13.20 1.79
N THR A 96 -0.04 14.42 2.12
CA THR A 96 0.50 15.67 1.57
C THR A 96 1.22 16.53 2.61
N GLY A 97 1.33 16.06 3.86
CA GLY A 97 2.06 16.77 4.92
C GLY A 97 3.58 16.71 4.76
N ASN A 98 4.30 17.37 5.66
CA ASN A 98 5.76 17.38 5.62
C ASN A 98 6.38 15.99 5.95
N ARG A 99 7.60 15.77 5.47
CA ARG A 99 8.35 14.51 5.65
C ARG A 99 8.53 14.12 7.12
N ARG A 100 8.79 15.08 8.01
CA ARG A 100 9.01 14.81 9.44
C ARG A 100 7.76 14.22 10.08
N THR A 101 6.59 14.85 9.86
CA THR A 101 5.31 14.35 10.33
C THR A 101 5.04 12.95 9.79
N TYR A 102 5.22 12.74 8.48
CA TYR A 102 5.07 11.42 7.88
C TYR A 102 5.96 10.38 8.58
N SER A 103 7.26 10.64 8.68
CA SER A 103 8.22 9.73 9.31
C SER A 103 7.85 9.40 10.76
N HIS A 104 7.48 10.40 11.57
CA HIS A 104 7.10 10.16 12.96
C HIS A 104 5.78 9.38 13.07
N THR A 105 4.81 9.60 12.18
CA THR A 105 3.57 8.81 12.14
C THR A 105 3.86 7.34 11.83
N ILE A 106 4.74 7.06 10.85
CA ILE A 106 5.14 5.69 10.51
C ILE A 106 5.93 5.05 11.65
N GLN A 107 6.88 5.77 12.22
CA GLN A 107 7.67 5.30 13.35
C GLN A 107 6.78 4.95 14.56
N ALA A 108 5.78 5.78 14.87
CA ALA A 108 4.78 5.49 15.90
C ALA A 108 4.02 4.19 15.60
N SER A 109 3.50 4.04 14.37
CA SER A 109 2.79 2.83 13.94
C SER A 109 3.66 1.58 14.03
N LEU A 110 4.94 1.67 13.64
CA LEU A 110 5.84 0.51 13.63
C LEU A 110 6.51 0.22 14.98
N GLY A 111 6.29 1.04 16.02
CA GLY A 111 6.98 0.88 17.31
C GLY A 111 8.44 1.34 17.31
N HIS A 112 8.82 2.19 16.35
CA HIS A 112 10.15 2.79 16.22
C HIS A 112 10.12 4.29 16.52
N ALA A 113 9.15 4.74 17.31
CA ALA A 113 9.06 6.14 17.72
C ALA A 113 10.20 6.52 18.67
N PHE A 114 10.54 7.81 18.68
CA PHE A 114 11.42 8.39 19.67
C PHE A 114 10.71 8.45 21.03
N VAL A 115 10.66 7.31 21.71
CA VAL A 115 10.10 7.15 23.06
C VAL A 115 11.01 6.26 23.90
N GLY A 116 10.88 6.39 25.21
CA GLY A 116 11.66 5.62 26.18
C GLY A 116 11.63 4.10 25.97
N GLU A 117 10.46 3.53 25.63
CA GLU A 117 10.33 2.10 25.27
C GLU A 117 11.30 1.69 24.15
N TYR A 118 11.44 2.53 23.12
CA TYR A 118 12.37 2.28 22.01
C TYR A 118 13.83 2.51 22.44
N PHE A 119 14.10 3.56 23.23
CA PHE A 119 15.45 3.86 23.71
C PHE A 119 16.02 2.78 24.61
N SER A 120 15.22 2.23 25.54
CA SER A 120 15.64 1.12 26.40
C SER A 120 16.16 -0.09 25.63
N CYS A 121 15.60 -0.36 24.44
CA CYS A 121 16.02 -1.49 23.62
C CYS A 121 17.18 -1.16 22.67
N PHE A 122 17.18 0.03 22.06
CA PHE A 122 18.04 0.33 20.91
C PHE A 122 19.04 1.47 21.13
N VAL A 123 18.79 2.36 22.09
CA VAL A 123 19.64 3.52 22.38
C VAL A 123 19.75 3.75 23.90
N PRO A 124 20.37 2.83 24.68
CA PRO A 124 20.32 2.87 26.15
C PRO A 124 20.96 4.10 26.81
N ARG A 125 21.66 4.93 26.03
CA ARG A 125 22.23 6.21 26.49
C ARG A 125 21.19 7.33 26.61
N LEU A 126 20.00 7.16 26.04
CA LEU A 126 18.91 8.13 26.12
C LEU A 126 17.95 7.79 27.28
N PRO A 127 17.30 8.79 27.89
CA PRO A 127 16.37 8.56 29.00
C PRO A 127 15.17 7.73 28.54
N SER A 128 14.81 6.74 29.35
CA SER A 128 13.61 5.93 29.13
C SER A 128 12.37 6.51 29.80
N SER A 129 12.55 7.38 30.80
CA SER A 129 11.43 8.04 31.48
C SER A 129 10.80 9.13 30.62
N CYS A 130 9.53 9.42 30.90
CA CYS A 130 8.82 10.52 30.25
C CYS A 130 9.15 11.84 30.94
N PRO A 131 9.38 12.96 30.21
CA PRO A 131 9.59 14.26 30.85
C PRO A 131 8.42 14.78 31.70
N CYS A 132 7.24 14.14 31.64
CA CYS A 132 6.13 14.48 32.52
C CYS A 132 6.21 13.82 33.91
N ASP A 133 6.97 12.73 34.03
CA ASP A 133 7.14 11.93 35.23
C ASP A 133 8.41 11.05 35.07
N ASP A 134 9.46 11.41 35.80
CA ASP A 134 10.76 10.74 35.72
C ASP A 134 10.74 9.27 36.18
N THR A 135 9.67 8.82 36.80
CA THR A 135 9.48 7.42 37.23
C THR A 135 8.73 6.59 36.18
N LEU A 136 8.07 7.23 35.23
CA LEU A 136 7.20 6.58 34.26
C LEU A 136 7.93 6.28 32.95
N LEU A 137 7.96 5.01 32.55
CA LEU A 137 8.48 4.61 31.23
C LEU A 137 7.66 5.30 30.12
N GLN A 138 8.33 6.04 29.24
CA GLN A 138 7.67 6.69 28.11
C GLN A 138 7.34 5.65 27.03
N THR A 139 6.08 5.24 26.96
CA THR A 139 5.55 4.36 25.92
C THR A 139 4.76 5.14 24.87
N ARG A 140 4.53 4.55 23.69
CA ARG A 140 3.61 5.14 22.70
C ARG A 140 2.18 5.26 23.24
N ALA A 141 1.76 4.29 24.06
CA ALA A 141 0.48 4.31 24.75
C ALA A 141 0.37 5.58 25.59
N HIS A 142 1.28 5.75 26.56
CA HIS A 142 1.34 6.92 27.40
C HIS A 142 1.31 8.23 26.61
N VAL A 143 2.17 8.38 25.59
CA VAL A 143 2.23 9.60 24.75
C VAL A 143 0.87 9.90 24.09
N LEU A 144 0.18 8.88 23.57
CA LEU A 144 -1.08 9.04 22.84
C LEU A 144 -2.31 9.13 23.74
N THR A 145 -2.32 8.49 24.91
CA THR A 145 -3.52 8.34 25.76
C THR A 145 -3.51 9.18 27.04
N GLU A 146 -2.35 9.43 27.64
CA GLU A 146 -2.25 9.89 29.04
C GLU A 146 -1.34 11.11 29.24
N CYS A 147 -0.27 11.25 28.46
CA CYS A 147 0.82 12.20 28.74
C CYS A 147 0.32 13.65 28.83
N PRO A 148 0.39 14.32 29.99
CA PRO A 148 -0.17 15.66 30.18
C PRO A 148 0.48 16.71 29.27
N LEU A 149 1.74 16.50 28.86
CA LEU A 149 2.45 17.37 27.91
C LEU A 149 1.76 17.46 26.54
N HIS A 150 0.88 16.51 26.21
CA HIS A 150 0.20 16.46 24.93
C HIS A 150 -1.33 16.55 25.05
N GLU A 151 -1.85 16.85 26.23
CA GLU A 151 -3.30 16.91 26.46
C GLU A 151 -4.00 17.95 25.57
N HIS A 152 -3.36 19.11 25.37
CA HIS A 152 -3.87 20.19 24.52
C HIS A 152 -4.19 19.73 23.08
N ALA A 153 -3.43 18.79 22.54
CA ALA A 153 -3.62 18.25 21.18
C ALA A 153 -4.46 16.96 21.16
N ARG A 154 -4.72 16.32 22.32
CA ARG A 154 -5.34 14.99 22.37
C ARG A 154 -6.79 14.97 21.87
N HIS A 155 -7.48 16.11 21.88
CA HIS A 155 -8.82 16.23 21.30
C HIS A 155 -8.86 15.76 19.82
N ILE A 156 -7.78 15.95 19.06
CA ILE A 156 -7.63 15.47 17.68
C ILE A 156 -7.72 13.94 17.60
N LEU A 157 -7.10 13.25 18.56
CA LEU A 157 -7.15 11.79 18.64
C LEU A 157 -8.53 11.31 19.10
N ARG A 158 -9.14 12.00 20.08
CA ARG A 158 -10.47 11.67 20.60
C ARG A 158 -11.57 11.82 19.53
N GLU A 159 -11.46 12.79 18.63
CA GLU A 159 -12.36 12.94 17.47
C GLU A 159 -12.28 11.74 16.51
N ALA A 160 -11.08 11.15 16.37
CA ALA A 160 -10.90 9.96 15.55
C ALA A 160 -11.33 8.67 16.26
N SER A 161 -11.00 8.54 17.54
CA SER A 161 -11.32 7.42 18.43
C SER A 161 -11.56 7.93 19.85
N SER A 162 -12.82 7.95 20.30
CA SER A 162 -13.20 8.46 21.62
C SER A 162 -12.54 7.68 22.76
N SER A 163 -12.34 6.37 22.58
CA SER A 163 -11.66 5.49 23.54
C SER A 163 -10.13 5.50 23.41
N LEU A 164 -9.57 6.24 22.44
CA LEU A 164 -8.14 6.29 22.14
C LEU A 164 -7.51 4.90 21.92
N SER A 165 -8.26 4.01 21.24
CA SER A 165 -7.78 2.66 20.92
C SER A 165 -6.49 2.71 20.09
N LEU A 166 -5.42 2.10 20.61
CA LEU A 166 -4.11 2.08 19.95
C LEU A 166 -4.16 1.33 18.62
N ASP A 167 -4.82 0.17 18.56
CA ASP A 167 -4.98 -0.61 17.34
C ASP A 167 -5.68 0.20 16.24
N PHE A 168 -6.68 0.99 16.62
CA PHE A 168 -7.36 1.89 15.70
C PHE A 168 -6.45 3.05 15.26
N LEU A 169 -5.85 3.76 16.21
CA LEU A 169 -5.05 4.96 15.96
C LEU A 169 -3.80 4.64 15.13
N LEU A 170 -3.13 3.53 15.44
CA LEU A 170 -1.86 3.13 14.81
C LEU A 170 -2.05 2.25 13.57
N GLY A 171 -3.21 1.62 13.40
CA GLY A 171 -3.44 0.63 12.34
C GLY A 171 -4.42 1.02 11.24
N THR A 172 -5.22 2.07 11.43
CA THR A 172 -6.22 2.48 10.43
C THR A 172 -5.82 3.75 9.68
N GLN A 173 -6.32 3.92 8.46
CA GLN A 173 -6.10 5.15 7.70
C GLN A 173 -6.58 6.40 8.45
N LYS A 174 -7.76 6.33 9.10
CA LYS A 174 -8.32 7.46 9.86
C LYS A 174 -7.46 7.75 11.10
N GLY A 175 -7.03 6.70 11.80
CA GLY A 175 -6.11 6.80 12.94
C GLY A 175 -4.78 7.45 12.56
N LEU A 176 -4.11 6.97 11.51
CA LEU A 176 -2.83 7.52 11.06
C LEU A 176 -2.94 9.00 10.64
N ALA A 177 -4.04 9.39 10.00
CA ALA A 177 -4.32 10.79 9.69
C ALA A 177 -4.47 11.64 10.96
N ALA A 178 -5.15 11.12 11.98
CA ALA A 178 -5.28 11.79 13.27
C ALA A 178 -3.94 11.90 14.01
N ILE A 179 -3.13 10.85 14.02
CA ILE A 179 -1.77 10.86 14.59
C ILE A 179 -0.90 11.90 13.88
N ALA A 180 -0.94 11.96 12.54
CA ALA A 180 -0.19 12.96 11.80
C ALA A 180 -0.57 14.39 12.20
N LYS A 181 -1.87 14.67 12.34
CA LYS A 181 -2.37 15.98 12.80
C LYS A 181 -1.99 16.25 14.26
N PHE A 182 -2.10 15.26 15.14
CA PHE A 182 -1.66 15.35 16.53
C PHE A 182 -0.15 15.66 16.66
N ILE A 183 0.70 15.05 15.83
CA ILE A 183 2.16 15.32 15.80
C ILE A 183 2.45 16.75 15.32
N GLN A 184 1.64 17.29 14.41
CA GLN A 184 1.79 18.68 13.96
C GLN A 184 1.46 19.68 15.07
N HIS A 185 0.53 19.33 15.95
CA HIS A 185 0.06 20.19 17.05
C HIS A 185 0.70 19.86 18.41
N SER A 186 1.72 19.00 18.48
CA SER A 186 2.38 18.62 19.73
C SER A 186 3.89 18.42 19.55
N THR A 187 4.56 18.18 20.67
CA THR A 187 5.97 17.78 20.72
C THR A 187 6.15 16.25 20.75
N ALA A 188 5.07 15.49 20.57
CA ALA A 188 5.10 14.03 20.63
C ALA A 188 6.09 13.41 19.64
N PHE A 189 6.77 12.35 20.07
CA PHE A 189 7.74 11.58 19.28
C PHE A 189 8.89 12.42 18.71
N ARG A 190 9.23 13.55 19.34
CA ARG A 190 10.45 14.28 19.01
C ARG A 190 11.56 13.79 19.92
N ARG A 191 12.76 13.65 19.40
CA ARG A 191 13.94 13.52 20.26
C ARG A 191 14.09 14.83 21.02
N HIS A 192 14.23 14.75 22.33
CA HIS A 192 14.65 15.87 23.14
C HIS A 192 16.18 15.98 22.95
N ASP A 193 16.62 17.11 22.40
CA ASP A 193 18.04 17.42 22.22
C ASP A 193 18.64 17.99 23.51
#